data_AF-A0A2V2GEF8-F1
#
_entry.id   AF-A0A2V2GEF8-F1
#
_cell.length_a   1.000
_cell.length_b   1.000
_cell.length_c   1.000
_cell.angle_alpha   90.00
_cell.angle_beta   90.00
_cell.angle_gamma   90.00
#
_symmetry.space_group_name_H-M   'P 1'
#
loop_
_entity.id
_entity.type
_entity.pdbx_description
1 polymer ?
#
loop_
_entity_poly.entity_id
_entity_poly.type
_entity_poly.pdbx_seq_one_letter_code
_entity_poly.pdbx_strand_id
1 'polypeptide(L)'
;MLFLYITLLGCLTLLYLWGNAACAAFRLGQPRNPFLVCWFGLFCLGVVLIPVSFCIPLNGATASGLALVGVLGVPRSLREVRVLLAGGNRRAGLIFLAGALLVVLVVAAASAYRDWPVHQYDTDLYHAQVVRWLNSYSLPWGLGNLHSRLAHGSTWLDMAALVDNGPWDGRSAWVMAGLLVCLTGLYLLHELCFSPSIWARAYALFLLPLVLFVPESTRPNLYYDTASLNLHCIVILEALYLWLQSSSERPSTDGASLLIALAALSFMIKPLTQITVIAASLFVLWWLKTRRMLAWRAVIRVWWLPA
;
A
#
# COMPACT_ATOMS: atom_id res chain seq x y z
N MET A 1 21.76 -5.86 -5.89
CA MET A 1 22.09 -4.86 -4.86
C MET A 1 21.74 -3.46 -5.33
N LEU A 2 22.67 -2.69 -5.92
CA LEU A 2 22.43 -1.29 -6.31
C LEU A 2 21.22 -1.12 -7.24
N PHE A 3 21.08 -2.01 -8.21
CA PHE A 3 19.96 -1.98 -9.14
C PHE A 3 18.62 -2.11 -8.39
N LEU A 4 18.46 -3.14 -7.56
CA LEU A 4 17.26 -3.38 -6.74
C LEU A 4 16.93 -2.21 -5.80
N TYR A 5 17.96 -1.57 -5.24
CA TYR A 5 17.80 -0.37 -4.42
C TYR A 5 17.14 0.77 -5.19
N ILE A 6 17.61 1.05 -6.42
CA ILE A 6 17.05 2.08 -7.29
C ILE A 6 15.59 1.75 -7.64
N THR A 7 15.25 0.49 -7.90
CA THR A 7 13.86 0.07 -8.15
C THR A 7 12.97 0.33 -6.97
N LEU A 8 13.39 -0.09 -5.78
CA LEU A 8 12.56 0.01 -4.58
C LEU A 8 12.28 1.48 -4.29
N LEU A 9 13.28 2.35 -4.42
CA LEU A 9 13.08 3.80 -4.37
C LEU A 9 12.14 4.31 -5.46
N GLY A 10 12.29 3.83 -6.70
CA GLY A 10 11.41 4.18 -7.81
C GLY A 10 9.94 3.79 -7.56
N CYS A 11 9.69 2.55 -7.12
CA CYS A 11 8.37 2.05 -6.75
C CYS A 11 7.78 2.84 -5.58
N LEU A 12 8.54 3.06 -4.50
CA LEU A 12 8.08 3.87 -3.37
C LEU A 12 7.74 5.31 -3.80
N THR A 13 8.57 5.90 -4.65
CA THR A 13 8.33 7.24 -5.19
C THR A 13 7.07 7.26 -6.04
N LEU A 14 6.88 6.27 -6.93
CA LEU A 14 5.68 6.16 -7.76
C LEU A 14 4.42 6.05 -6.89
N LEU A 15 4.43 5.18 -5.88
CA LEU A 15 3.32 5.02 -4.96
C LEU A 15 3.05 6.29 -4.16
N TYR A 16 4.10 6.96 -3.67
CA TYR A 16 3.96 8.22 -2.95
C TYR A 16 3.36 9.32 -3.83
N LEU A 17 3.79 9.41 -5.09
CA LEU A 17 3.28 10.35 -6.08
C LEU A 17 1.80 10.08 -6.40
N TRP A 18 1.43 8.83 -6.65
CA TRP A 18 0.03 8.44 -6.86
C TRP A 18 -0.85 8.76 -5.66
N GLY A 19 -0.38 8.43 -4.44
CA GLY A 19 -1.10 8.74 -3.22
C GLY A 19 -1.30 10.24 -3.03
N ASN A 20 -0.27 11.05 -3.29
CA ASN A 20 -0.38 12.50 -3.17
C ASN A 20 -1.24 13.15 -4.26
N ALA A 21 -1.21 12.62 -5.49
CA ALA A 21 -2.14 13.02 -6.54
C ALA A 21 -3.59 12.76 -6.12
N ALA A 22 -3.86 11.58 -5.55
CA ALA A 22 -5.18 11.23 -5.04
C ALA A 22 -5.59 12.08 -3.83
N CYS A 23 -4.69 12.32 -2.87
CA CYS A 23 -4.97 13.23 -1.76
C CYS A 23 -5.30 14.64 -2.24
N ALA A 24 -4.63 15.14 -3.29
CA ALA A 24 -4.98 16.42 -3.89
C ALA A 24 -6.36 16.40 -4.58
N ALA A 25 -6.65 15.35 -5.36
CA ALA A 25 -7.93 15.20 -6.06
C ALA A 25 -9.13 15.12 -5.09
N PHE A 26 -8.99 14.36 -4.00
CA PHE A 26 -10.02 14.19 -2.97
C PHE A 26 -9.97 15.26 -1.88
N ARG A 27 -9.07 16.26 -2.00
CA ARG A 27 -8.86 17.34 -1.01
C ARG A 27 -8.60 16.82 0.42
N LEU A 28 -7.95 15.67 0.53
CA LEU A 28 -7.55 15.09 1.81
C LEU A 28 -6.38 15.89 2.41
N GLY A 29 -6.45 16.13 3.72
CA GLY A 29 -5.37 16.67 4.53
C GLY A 29 -4.12 15.78 4.51
N GLN A 30 -3.05 16.22 5.16
CA GLN A 30 -1.85 15.40 5.28
C GLN A 30 -2.09 14.28 6.28
N PRO A 31 -1.84 13.01 5.91
CA PRO A 31 -1.95 11.92 6.87
C PRO A 31 -0.88 12.09 7.95
N ARG A 32 -1.21 11.64 9.16
CA ARG A 32 -0.31 11.67 10.31
C ARG A 32 1.02 10.95 10.03
N ASN A 33 0.95 9.82 9.34
CA ASN A 33 2.12 9.08 8.89
C ASN A 33 2.26 9.25 7.36
N PRO A 34 3.38 9.80 6.87
CA PRO A 34 3.57 10.06 5.44
C PRO A 34 3.60 8.77 4.61
N PHE A 35 3.95 7.62 5.18
CA PHE A 35 3.98 6.35 4.45
C PHE A 35 2.58 5.77 4.21
N LEU A 36 1.54 6.28 4.89
CA LEU A 36 0.16 5.96 4.52
C LEU A 36 -0.18 6.47 3.12
N VAL A 37 0.48 7.54 2.66
CA VAL A 37 0.34 8.03 1.28
C VAL A 37 0.79 6.96 0.29
N CYS A 38 1.85 6.21 0.56
CA CYS A 38 2.30 5.13 -0.32
C CYS A 38 1.27 3.99 -0.41
N TRP A 39 0.69 3.59 0.73
CA TRP A 39 -0.37 2.58 0.75
C TRP A 39 -1.64 3.07 0.06
N PHE A 40 -2.02 4.33 0.27
CA PHE A 40 -3.13 4.94 -0.45
C PHE A 40 -2.86 5.07 -1.96
N GLY A 41 -1.60 5.32 -2.34
CA GLY A 41 -1.16 5.27 -3.73
C GLY A 41 -1.31 3.88 -4.34
N LEU A 42 -0.95 2.83 -3.61
CA LEU A 42 -1.18 1.45 -4.04
C LEU A 42 -2.67 1.14 -4.21
N PHE A 43 -3.52 1.65 -3.31
CA PHE A 43 -4.98 1.56 -3.46
C PHE A 43 -5.45 2.23 -4.74
N CYS A 44 -5.12 3.51 -4.95
CA CYS A 44 -5.56 4.26 -6.12
C CYS A 44 -5.03 3.66 -7.42
N LEU A 45 -3.77 3.22 -7.42
CA LEU A 45 -3.18 2.54 -8.57
C LEU A 45 -3.90 1.21 -8.83
N GLY A 46 -4.22 0.43 -7.80
CA GLY A 46 -5.01 -0.80 -7.93
C GLY A 46 -6.41 -0.57 -8.51
N VAL A 47 -7.09 0.49 -8.09
CA VAL A 47 -8.42 0.87 -8.63
C VAL A 47 -8.34 1.15 -10.13
N VAL A 48 -7.18 1.62 -10.63
CA VAL A 48 -6.94 1.87 -12.05
C VAL A 48 -6.43 0.62 -12.77
N LEU A 49 -5.50 -0.12 -12.17
CA LEU A 49 -4.85 -1.28 -12.80
C LEU A 49 -5.84 -2.41 -13.09
N ILE A 50 -6.75 -2.69 -12.16
CA ILE A 50 -7.74 -3.76 -12.33
C ILE A 50 -8.56 -3.56 -13.61
N PRO A 51 -9.28 -2.43 -13.83
CA PRO A 51 -10.04 -2.24 -15.05
C PRO A 51 -9.15 -2.09 -16.29
N VAL A 52 -7.95 -1.49 -16.17
CA VAL A 52 -7.01 -1.37 -17.30
C VAL A 52 -6.56 -2.73 -17.80
N SER A 53 -6.31 -3.70 -16.90
CA SER A 53 -5.82 -5.02 -17.29
C SER A 53 -6.81 -5.83 -18.13
N PHE A 54 -8.12 -5.55 -18.04
CA PHE A 54 -9.14 -6.14 -18.93
C PHE A 54 -9.04 -5.61 -20.37
N CYS A 55 -8.54 -4.39 -20.55
CA CYS A 55 -8.54 -3.70 -21.84
C CYS A 55 -7.16 -3.72 -22.52
N ILE A 56 -6.09 -3.59 -21.75
CA ILE A 56 -4.73 -3.38 -22.25
C ILE A 56 -3.75 -4.18 -21.37
N PRO A 57 -2.75 -4.86 -21.96
CA PRO A 57 -1.70 -5.50 -21.18
C PRO A 57 -0.91 -4.50 -20.31
N LEU A 58 -0.50 -4.93 -19.13
CA LEU A 58 0.30 -4.17 -18.16
C LEU A 58 1.79 -4.15 -18.52
N ASN A 59 2.11 -3.85 -19.78
CA ASN A 59 3.48 -3.79 -20.28
C ASN A 59 4.16 -2.44 -19.98
N GLY A 60 5.41 -2.28 -20.44
CA GLY A 60 6.22 -1.09 -20.20
C GLY A 60 5.59 0.23 -20.69
N ALA A 61 4.74 0.21 -21.72
CA ALA A 61 4.02 1.40 -22.17
C ALA A 61 2.94 1.81 -21.16
N THR A 62 2.15 0.85 -20.67
CA THR A 62 1.16 1.06 -19.60
C THR A 62 1.84 1.53 -18.31
N ALA A 63 2.97 0.92 -17.94
CA ALA A 63 3.77 1.34 -16.80
C ALA A 63 4.28 2.78 -16.92
N SER A 64 4.78 3.17 -18.09
CA SER A 64 5.25 4.53 -18.35
C SER A 64 4.11 5.55 -18.33
N GLY A 65 2.95 5.20 -18.90
CA GLY A 65 1.75 6.05 -18.87
C GLY A 65 1.25 6.29 -17.45
N LEU A 66 1.17 5.25 -16.63
CA LEU A 66 0.76 5.38 -15.23
C LEU A 66 1.81 6.13 -14.39
N ALA A 67 3.10 5.97 -14.68
CA ALA A 67 4.14 6.78 -14.05
C ALA A 67 3.99 8.28 -14.39
N LEU A 68 3.64 8.60 -15.64
CA LEU A 68 3.38 9.99 -16.07
C LEU A 68 2.18 10.59 -15.35
N VAL A 69 1.09 9.84 -15.16
CA VAL A 69 -0.07 10.30 -14.36
C VAL A 69 0.34 10.59 -12.92
N GLY A 70 1.23 9.78 -12.34
CA GLY A 70 1.79 10.02 -11.01
C GLY A 70 2.46 11.39 -10.85
N VAL A 71 2.98 11.99 -11.92
CA VAL A 71 3.60 13.34 -11.89
C VAL A 71 2.66 14.40 -11.33
N LEU A 72 1.35 14.22 -11.44
CA LEU A 72 0.34 15.12 -10.83
C LEU A 72 0.50 15.25 -9.30
N GLY A 73 1.12 14.27 -8.63
CA GLY A 73 1.40 14.32 -7.19
C GLY A 73 2.64 15.13 -6.82
N VAL A 74 3.51 15.49 -7.77
CA VAL A 74 4.80 16.17 -7.52
C VAL A 74 4.64 17.48 -6.75
N PRO A 75 3.70 18.39 -7.07
CA PRO A 75 3.58 19.66 -6.34
C PRO A 75 3.34 19.47 -4.85
N ARG A 76 2.50 18.49 -4.49
CA ARG A 76 2.20 18.18 -3.09
C ARG A 76 3.37 17.48 -2.39
N SER A 77 4.02 16.52 -3.07
CA SER A 77 5.22 15.86 -2.56
C SER A 77 6.36 16.85 -2.29
N LEU A 78 6.59 17.82 -3.20
CA LEU A 78 7.59 18.86 -2.99
C LEU A 78 7.24 19.79 -1.82
N ARG A 79 5.95 20.11 -1.64
CA ARG A 79 5.49 20.88 -0.48
C ARG A 79 5.77 20.13 0.82
N GLU A 80 5.50 18.83 0.88
CA GLU A 80 5.75 17.98 2.05
C GLU A 80 7.23 17.91 2.41
N VAL A 81 8.10 17.65 1.42
CA VAL A 81 9.55 17.65 1.62
C VAL A 81 10.05 19.03 2.07
N ARG A 82 9.54 20.12 1.48
CA ARG A 82 9.92 21.49 1.89
C ARG A 82 9.52 21.77 3.33
N VAL A 83 8.32 21.36 3.76
CA VAL A 83 7.87 21.53 5.15
C VAL A 83 8.75 20.73 6.11
N LEU A 84 9.09 19.49 5.77
CA LEU A 84 10.02 18.66 6.56
C LEU A 84 11.41 19.30 6.69
N LEU A 85 11.92 19.90 5.62
CA LEU A 85 13.25 20.53 5.59
C LEU A 85 13.28 21.93 6.22
N ALA A 86 12.18 22.68 6.16
CA ALA A 86 12.06 24.04 6.71
C ALA A 86 11.62 24.07 8.18
N GLY A 87 11.19 22.94 8.75
CA GLY A 87 10.74 22.83 10.14
C GLY A 87 11.85 23.09 11.17
N GLY A 88 11.44 23.51 12.38
CA GLY A 88 12.36 23.87 13.47
C GLY A 88 13.29 22.75 13.96
N ASN A 89 13.03 21.50 13.58
CA ASN A 89 13.89 20.34 13.88
C ASN A 89 14.43 19.65 12.62
N ARG A 90 14.98 20.45 11.68
CA ARG A 90 15.59 19.98 10.42
C ARG A 90 16.56 18.81 10.60
N ARG A 91 17.35 18.79 11.69
CA ARG A 91 18.29 17.69 11.98
C ARG A 91 17.56 16.37 12.19
N ALA A 92 16.48 16.35 12.97
CA ALA A 92 15.68 15.14 13.17
C ALA A 92 15.02 14.67 11.86
N GLY A 93 14.53 15.61 11.04
CA GLY A 93 13.99 15.30 9.71
C GLY A 93 15.02 14.65 8.79
N LEU A 94 16.24 15.20 8.73
CA LEU A 94 17.34 14.63 7.94
C LEU A 94 17.80 13.27 8.45
N ILE A 95 17.91 13.09 9.77
CA ILE A 95 18.26 11.80 10.38
C ILE A 95 17.21 10.74 10.03
N PHE A 96 15.93 11.10 10.10
CA PHE A 96 14.85 10.19 9.71
C PHE A 96 14.89 9.84 8.23
N LEU A 97 15.10 10.82 7.34
CA LEU A 97 15.24 10.55 5.90
C LEU A 97 16.45 9.66 5.62
N ALA A 98 17.59 9.90 6.27
CA ALA A 98 18.77 9.05 6.17
C ALA A 98 18.48 7.63 6.69
N GLY A 99 17.77 7.50 7.81
CA GLY A 99 17.32 6.23 8.36
C GLY A 99 16.39 5.48 7.42
N ALA A 100 15.42 6.18 6.80
CA ALA A 100 14.52 5.62 5.81
C ALA A 100 15.30 5.12 4.57
N LEU A 101 16.25 5.91 4.06
CA LEU A 101 17.11 5.50 2.96
C LEU A 101 17.99 4.30 3.31
N LEU A 102 18.50 4.25 4.55
CA LEU A 102 19.26 3.10 5.06
C LEU A 102 18.38 1.85 5.15
N VAL A 103 17.13 1.97 5.59
CA VAL A 103 16.17 0.86 5.60
C VAL A 103 15.98 0.32 4.19
N VAL A 104 15.74 1.18 3.20
CA VAL A 104 15.59 0.74 1.81
C VAL A 104 16.87 0.07 1.30
N LEU A 105 18.05 0.57 1.68
CA LEU A 105 19.33 -0.02 1.30
C LEU A 105 19.52 -1.41 1.92
N VAL A 106 19.25 -1.56 3.21
CA VAL A 106 19.35 -2.84 3.93
C VAL A 106 18.36 -3.86 3.36
N VAL A 107 17.13 -3.44 3.06
CA VAL A 107 16.13 -4.31 2.44
C VAL A 107 16.54 -4.70 1.02
N ALA A 108 17.05 -3.76 0.21
CA ALA A 108 17.58 -4.08 -1.11
C ALA A 108 18.77 -5.05 -1.06
N ALA A 109 19.59 -4.96 0.01
CA ALA A 109 20.68 -5.91 0.22
C ALA A 109 20.15 -7.29 0.63
N ALA A 110 19.20 -7.34 1.55
CA ALA A 110 18.58 -8.57 2.03
C ALA A 110 17.77 -9.29 0.94
N SER A 111 17.08 -8.55 0.08
CA SER A 111 16.23 -9.12 -0.97
C SER A 111 16.96 -9.50 -2.26
N ALA A 112 18.23 -9.15 -2.40
CA ALA A 112 18.99 -9.42 -3.63
C ALA A 112 19.63 -10.82 -3.63
N TYR A 113 18.78 -11.82 -3.40
CA TYR A 113 19.07 -13.22 -3.62
C TYR A 113 19.47 -13.44 -5.09
N ARG A 114 20.56 -14.20 -5.29
CA ARG A 114 21.04 -14.56 -6.63
C ARG A 114 20.24 -15.69 -7.25
N ASP A 115 19.83 -16.64 -6.41
CA ASP A 115 19.16 -17.85 -6.82
C ASP A 115 17.67 -17.81 -6.45
N TRP A 116 16.85 -18.53 -7.21
CA TRP A 116 15.45 -18.74 -6.87
C TRP A 116 15.36 -19.65 -5.63
N PRO A 117 14.63 -19.25 -4.57
CA PRO A 117 14.47 -20.08 -3.38
C PRO A 117 13.65 -21.33 -3.70
N VAL A 118 14.05 -22.47 -3.12
CA VAL A 118 13.28 -23.72 -3.23
C VAL A 118 11.96 -23.56 -2.46
N HIS A 119 10.88 -24.13 -3.00
CA HIS A 119 9.54 -24.19 -2.39
C HIS A 119 8.73 -22.88 -2.36
N GLN A 120 8.72 -22.11 -3.46
CA GLN A 120 7.77 -20.99 -3.59
C GLN A 120 6.45 -21.45 -4.20
N TYR A 121 5.74 -22.35 -3.49
CA TYR A 121 4.64 -23.15 -4.04
C TYR A 121 3.64 -22.32 -4.86
N ASP A 122 2.99 -21.31 -4.29
CA ASP A 122 1.99 -20.54 -5.02
C ASP A 122 2.60 -19.65 -6.12
N THR A 123 3.83 -19.16 -5.91
CA THR A 123 4.50 -18.31 -6.88
C THR A 123 4.87 -19.09 -8.13
N ASP A 124 5.45 -20.27 -7.94
CA ASP A 124 5.85 -21.22 -8.98
C ASP A 124 4.61 -21.81 -9.69
N LEU A 125 3.54 -22.03 -8.93
CA LEU A 125 2.34 -22.68 -9.42
C LEU A 125 1.44 -21.77 -10.23
N TYR A 126 1.26 -20.49 -9.85
CA TYR A 126 0.39 -19.59 -10.62
C TYR A 126 0.71 -18.08 -10.54
N HIS A 127 1.34 -17.54 -9.49
CA HIS A 127 1.51 -16.06 -9.42
C HIS A 127 2.38 -15.53 -10.55
N ALA A 128 3.52 -16.17 -10.83
CA ALA A 128 4.41 -15.73 -11.92
C ALA A 128 3.74 -15.87 -13.30
N GLN A 129 2.87 -16.87 -13.47
CA GLN A 129 2.12 -17.08 -14.70
C GLN A 129 1.05 -16.00 -14.89
N VAL A 130 0.36 -15.60 -13.82
CA VAL A 130 -0.59 -14.47 -13.83
C VAL A 130 0.13 -13.18 -14.19
N VAL A 131 1.27 -12.89 -13.57
CA VAL A 131 2.10 -11.72 -13.90
C VAL A 131 2.50 -11.71 -15.37
N ARG A 132 3.01 -12.84 -15.88
CA ARG A 132 3.41 -12.95 -17.30
C ARG A 132 2.21 -12.77 -18.24
N TRP A 133 1.05 -13.29 -17.86
CA TRP A 133 -0.19 -13.11 -18.61
C TRP A 133 -0.56 -11.63 -18.69
N LEU A 134 -0.65 -10.95 -17.55
CA LEU A 134 -1.00 -9.52 -17.46
C LEU A 134 -0.06 -8.65 -18.30
N ASN A 135 1.22 -9.00 -18.39
CA ASN A 135 2.18 -8.30 -19.24
C ASN A 135 2.00 -8.55 -20.73
N SER A 136 1.58 -9.77 -21.11
CA SER A 136 1.55 -10.22 -22.50
C SER A 136 0.21 -9.97 -23.18
N TYR A 137 -0.89 -10.03 -22.41
CA TYR A 137 -2.26 -9.98 -22.91
C TYR A 137 -3.16 -9.19 -21.97
N SER A 138 -4.23 -8.64 -22.51
CA SER A 138 -5.38 -8.20 -21.71
C SER A 138 -6.09 -9.43 -21.11
N LEU A 139 -6.68 -9.27 -19.93
CA LEU A 139 -7.33 -10.35 -19.20
C LEU A 139 -8.61 -10.81 -19.94
N PRO A 140 -8.72 -12.06 -20.39
CA PRO A 140 -9.97 -12.54 -20.99
C PRO A 140 -11.05 -12.73 -19.91
N TRP A 141 -12.30 -12.49 -20.31
CA TRP A 141 -13.45 -12.71 -19.45
C TRP A 141 -13.62 -14.20 -19.12
N GLY A 142 -13.95 -14.49 -17.86
CA GLY A 142 -14.32 -15.85 -17.45
C GLY A 142 -13.17 -16.81 -17.15
N LEU A 143 -11.93 -16.33 -16.93
CA LEU A 143 -10.79 -17.18 -16.51
C LEU A 143 -11.09 -18.05 -15.29
N GLY A 144 -11.93 -17.57 -14.37
CA GLY A 144 -12.37 -18.34 -13.21
C GLY A 144 -13.16 -19.61 -13.54
N ASN A 145 -13.75 -19.70 -14.74
CA ASN A 145 -14.42 -20.92 -15.20
C ASN A 145 -13.44 -22.02 -15.61
N LEU A 146 -12.18 -21.68 -15.88
CA LEU A 146 -11.14 -22.65 -16.23
C LEU A 146 -10.48 -23.22 -14.97
N HIS A 147 -10.17 -22.35 -14.00
CA HIS A 147 -9.59 -22.77 -12.72
C HIS A 147 -9.80 -21.69 -11.65
N SER A 148 -10.16 -22.11 -10.42
CA SER A 148 -10.48 -21.19 -9.32
C SER A 148 -9.35 -20.22 -8.96
N ARG A 149 -8.09 -20.69 -9.00
CA ARG A 149 -6.91 -19.83 -8.76
C ARG A 149 -6.73 -18.69 -9.77
N LEU A 150 -7.25 -18.84 -10.98
CA LEU A 150 -7.24 -17.78 -12.00
C LEU A 150 -8.44 -16.84 -11.87
N ALA A 151 -9.41 -17.16 -11.01
CA ALA A 151 -10.55 -16.31 -10.70
C ALA A 151 -10.22 -15.18 -9.71
N HIS A 152 -9.05 -15.26 -9.05
CA HIS A 152 -8.68 -14.33 -7.99
C HIS A 152 -7.81 -13.20 -8.55
N GLY A 153 -8.45 -12.06 -8.84
CA GLY A 153 -7.73 -10.81 -9.10
C GLY A 153 -7.05 -10.31 -7.82
N SER A 154 -5.84 -9.80 -7.96
CA SER A 154 -5.08 -9.20 -6.85
C SER A 154 -4.33 -7.98 -7.34
N THR A 155 -4.60 -6.83 -6.71
CA THR A 155 -3.83 -5.60 -6.95
C THR A 155 -2.33 -5.79 -6.70
N TRP A 156 -1.95 -6.75 -5.85
CA TRP A 156 -0.54 -7.07 -5.62
C TRP A 156 0.12 -7.68 -6.86
N LEU A 157 -0.59 -8.58 -7.55
CA LEU A 157 -0.11 -9.18 -8.79
C LEU A 157 -0.19 -8.21 -9.97
N ASP A 158 -1.18 -7.32 -10.00
CA ASP A 158 -1.24 -6.25 -11.00
C ASP A 158 -0.06 -5.27 -10.85
N MET A 159 0.29 -4.93 -9.61
CA MET A 159 1.47 -4.11 -9.32
C MET A 159 2.76 -4.87 -9.66
N ALA A 160 2.82 -6.17 -9.40
CA ALA A 160 3.94 -7.02 -9.80
C ALA A 160 4.14 -6.98 -11.32
N ALA A 161 3.06 -7.15 -12.10
CA ALA A 161 3.07 -7.03 -13.56
C ALA A 161 3.56 -5.66 -14.04
N LEU A 162 3.07 -4.57 -13.43
CA LEU A 162 3.51 -3.22 -13.75
C LEU A 162 5.03 -3.04 -13.60
N VAL A 163 5.60 -3.62 -12.54
CA VAL A 163 7.03 -3.56 -12.23
C VAL A 163 7.85 -4.53 -13.09
N ASP A 164 7.26 -5.63 -13.57
CA ASP A 164 7.91 -6.68 -14.35
C ASP A 164 8.14 -6.28 -15.82
N ASN A 165 8.77 -5.12 -16.05
CA ASN A 165 8.96 -4.55 -17.37
C ASN A 165 10.37 -3.98 -17.59
N GLY A 166 10.83 -4.00 -18.84
CA GLY A 166 12.10 -3.42 -19.24
C GLY A 166 13.27 -4.08 -18.49
N PRO A 167 14.13 -3.31 -17.78
CA PRO A 167 15.24 -3.88 -17.02
C PRO A 167 14.85 -4.86 -15.88
N TRP A 168 13.56 -4.92 -15.55
CA TRP A 168 12.98 -5.73 -14.47
C TRP A 168 12.18 -6.92 -14.97
N ASP A 169 12.19 -7.20 -16.28
CA ASP A 169 11.49 -8.35 -16.86
C ASP A 169 11.87 -9.66 -16.14
N GLY A 170 10.86 -10.37 -15.64
CA GLY A 170 11.03 -11.60 -14.86
C GLY A 170 11.61 -11.42 -13.46
N ARG A 171 11.67 -10.20 -12.90
CA ARG A 171 12.26 -9.91 -11.59
C ARG A 171 11.31 -9.31 -10.57
N SER A 172 10.02 -9.20 -10.89
CA SER A 172 8.99 -8.68 -9.98
C SER A 172 8.97 -9.35 -8.61
N ALA A 173 9.21 -10.65 -8.50
CA ALA A 173 9.22 -11.37 -7.21
C ALA A 173 10.26 -10.81 -6.20
N TRP A 174 11.44 -10.36 -6.67
CA TRP A 174 12.44 -9.71 -5.82
C TRP A 174 12.02 -8.30 -5.41
N VAL A 175 11.44 -7.56 -6.35
CA VAL A 175 11.03 -6.17 -6.12
C VAL A 175 9.83 -6.11 -5.18
N MET A 176 8.81 -6.95 -5.39
CA MET A 176 7.59 -6.94 -4.60
C MET A 176 7.83 -7.36 -3.14
N ALA A 177 8.63 -8.40 -2.91
CA ALA A 177 9.04 -8.81 -1.56
C ALA A 177 9.75 -7.66 -0.82
N GLY A 178 10.77 -7.05 -1.45
CA GLY A 178 11.48 -5.91 -0.88
C GLY A 178 10.58 -4.67 -0.68
N LEU A 179 9.65 -4.42 -1.62
CA LEU A 179 8.72 -3.30 -1.56
C LEU A 179 7.77 -3.43 -0.36
N LEU A 180 7.26 -4.64 -0.09
CA LEU A 180 6.43 -4.90 1.07
C LEU A 180 7.15 -4.56 2.38
N VAL A 181 8.38 -5.07 2.53
CA VAL A 181 9.20 -4.83 3.71
C VAL A 181 9.52 -3.34 3.86
N CYS A 182 9.78 -2.63 2.75
CA CYS A 182 9.97 -1.18 2.78
C CYS A 182 8.70 -0.43 3.20
N LEU A 183 7.55 -0.72 2.58
CA LEU A 183 6.28 -0.05 2.89
C LEU A 183 5.87 -0.22 4.35
N THR A 184 5.94 -1.45 4.87
CA THR A 184 5.58 -1.72 6.27
C THR A 184 6.67 -1.24 7.23
N GLY A 185 7.95 -1.49 6.94
CA GLY A 185 9.06 -1.11 7.81
C GLY A 185 9.21 0.39 7.98
N LEU A 186 9.05 1.16 6.89
CA LEU A 186 9.07 2.62 6.93
C LEU A 186 7.89 3.18 7.73
N TYR A 187 6.69 2.62 7.54
CA TYR A 187 5.52 2.96 8.34
C TYR A 187 5.78 2.75 9.83
N LEU A 188 6.24 1.56 10.22
CA LEU A 188 6.53 1.22 11.63
C LEU A 188 7.67 2.06 12.22
N LEU A 189 8.73 2.32 11.45
CA LEU A 189 9.83 3.18 11.89
C LEU A 189 9.34 4.59 12.21
N HIS A 190 8.48 5.15 11.36
CA HIS A 190 7.85 6.44 11.62
C HIS A 190 7.02 6.41 12.92
N GLU A 191 6.22 5.37 13.13
CA GLU A 191 5.45 5.21 14.37
C GLU A 191 6.34 5.16 15.61
N LEU A 192 7.42 4.38 15.58
CA LEU A 192 8.34 4.23 16.70
C LEU A 192 9.05 5.55 17.06
N CYS A 193 9.38 6.37 16.06
CA CYS A 193 10.12 7.61 16.23
C CYS A 193 9.23 8.82 16.58
N PHE A 194 8.04 8.93 15.96
CA PHE A 194 7.25 10.17 15.98
C PHE A 194 5.85 10.03 16.56
N SER A 195 5.38 8.81 16.87
CA SER A 195 4.07 8.67 17.49
C SER A 195 4.04 9.31 18.88
N PRO A 196 3.03 10.16 19.18
CA PRO A 196 2.81 10.67 20.53
C PRO A 196 2.21 9.62 21.48
N SER A 197 1.64 8.53 20.95
CA SER A 197 0.94 7.51 21.75
C SER A 197 1.88 6.36 22.10
N ILE A 198 2.12 6.13 23.39
CA ILE A 198 2.92 5.00 23.86
C ILE A 198 2.36 3.65 23.39
N TRP A 199 1.03 3.51 23.31
CA TRP A 199 0.36 2.31 22.85
C TRP A 199 0.61 2.04 21.37
N ALA A 200 0.61 3.10 20.56
CA ALA A 200 0.93 2.97 19.14
C ALA A 200 2.40 2.60 18.92
N ARG A 201 3.31 3.16 19.71
CA ARG A 201 4.73 2.77 19.69
C ARG A 201 4.93 1.32 20.13
N ALA A 202 4.27 0.90 21.20
CA ALA A 202 4.33 -0.49 21.69
C ALA A 202 3.77 -1.47 20.65
N TYR A 203 2.64 -1.14 20.02
CA TYR A 203 2.07 -1.92 18.93
C TYR A 203 3.02 -1.99 17.73
N ALA A 204 3.59 -0.86 17.31
CA ALA A 204 4.56 -0.83 16.21
C ALA A 204 5.82 -1.66 16.51
N LEU A 205 6.30 -1.64 17.76
CA LEU A 205 7.43 -2.45 18.21
C LEU A 205 7.09 -3.95 18.18
N PHE A 206 5.88 -4.31 18.62
CA PHE A 206 5.38 -5.68 18.58
C PHE A 206 5.22 -6.21 17.15
N LEU A 207 4.92 -5.35 16.18
CA LEU A 207 4.84 -5.72 14.76
C LEU A 207 6.19 -5.78 14.04
N LEU A 208 7.26 -5.22 14.62
CA LEU A 208 8.57 -5.20 13.99
C LEU A 208 9.08 -6.61 13.63
N PRO A 209 8.90 -7.65 14.49
CA PRO A 209 9.25 -9.01 14.13
C PRO A 209 8.44 -9.57 12.95
N LEU A 210 7.17 -9.17 12.77
CA LEU A 210 6.39 -9.61 11.62
C LEU A 210 7.04 -9.17 10.30
N VAL A 211 7.68 -8.01 10.29
CA VAL A 211 8.37 -7.46 9.11
C VAL A 211 9.78 -8.05 8.95
N LEU A 212 10.52 -8.22 10.05
CA LEU A 212 11.94 -8.58 10.05
C LEU A 212 12.22 -10.09 10.16
N PHE A 213 11.36 -10.87 10.81
CA PHE A 213 11.57 -12.28 11.16
C PHE A 213 10.81 -13.26 10.28
N VAL A 214 10.31 -12.82 9.12
CA VAL A 214 9.84 -13.74 8.10
C VAL A 214 10.98 -13.85 7.08
N PRO A 215 11.86 -14.89 7.13
CA PRO A 215 12.85 -15.11 6.08
C PRO A 215 12.22 -15.11 4.69
N GLU A 216 10.94 -15.48 4.57
CA GLU A 216 10.18 -15.38 3.33
C GLU A 216 9.86 -13.94 2.91
N SER A 217 9.78 -12.95 3.81
CA SER A 217 9.40 -11.58 3.44
C SER A 217 10.45 -10.89 2.58
N THR A 218 11.71 -11.31 2.66
CA THR A 218 12.80 -10.78 1.84
C THR A 218 13.21 -11.73 0.71
N ARG A 219 12.85 -13.01 0.78
CA ARG A 219 13.08 -13.97 -0.32
C ARG A 219 12.18 -13.63 -1.52
N PRO A 220 12.64 -13.89 -2.75
CA PRO A 220 11.82 -13.68 -3.95
C PRO A 220 10.53 -14.50 -3.87
N ASN A 221 9.39 -13.82 -3.86
CA ASN A 221 8.06 -14.43 -3.91
C ASN A 221 7.03 -13.39 -4.36
N LEU A 222 5.83 -13.86 -4.71
CA LEU A 222 4.68 -13.02 -5.05
C LEU A 222 3.49 -13.22 -4.09
N TYR A 223 3.76 -13.71 -2.88
CA TYR A 223 2.74 -13.99 -1.88
C TYR A 223 2.05 -12.70 -1.44
N TYR A 224 0.75 -12.60 -1.73
CA TYR A 224 -0.09 -11.47 -1.33
C TYR A 224 -0.71 -11.67 0.06
N ASP A 225 -0.57 -12.84 0.67
CA ASP A 225 -1.00 -13.15 2.04
C ASP A 225 -0.30 -12.27 3.08
N THR A 226 1.02 -12.21 3.02
CA THR A 226 1.84 -11.38 3.91
C THR A 226 1.59 -9.89 3.65
N ALA A 227 1.41 -9.50 2.38
CA ALA A 227 1.06 -8.12 2.04
C ALA A 227 -0.28 -7.70 2.67
N SER A 228 -1.28 -8.57 2.57
CA SER A 228 -2.60 -8.35 3.16
C SER A 228 -2.56 -8.36 4.70
N LEU A 229 -1.81 -9.27 5.32
CA LEU A 229 -1.63 -9.31 6.78
C LEU A 229 -0.98 -8.02 7.31
N ASN A 230 0.11 -7.56 6.67
CA ASN A 230 0.78 -6.33 7.07
C ASN A 230 -0.16 -5.12 6.97
N LEU A 231 -0.94 -5.05 5.89
CA LEU A 231 -1.93 -3.98 5.73
C LEU A 231 -3.05 -4.07 6.78
N HIS A 232 -3.50 -5.27 7.14
CA HIS A 232 -4.47 -5.47 8.21
C HIS A 232 -3.96 -4.92 9.56
N CYS A 233 -2.69 -5.19 9.89
CA CYS A 233 -2.04 -4.64 11.07
C CYS A 233 -1.97 -3.10 11.05
N ILE A 234 -1.70 -2.50 9.87
CA ILE A 234 -1.72 -1.04 9.70
C ILE A 234 -3.14 -0.48 9.90
N VAL A 235 -4.16 -1.13 9.33
CA VAL A 235 -5.57 -0.74 9.51
C VAL A 235 -5.97 -0.77 10.99
N ILE A 236 -5.57 -1.79 11.75
CA ILE A 236 -5.82 -1.85 13.20
C ILE A 236 -5.17 -0.67 13.92
N LEU A 237 -3.92 -0.33 13.58
CA LEU A 237 -3.22 0.79 14.21
C LEU A 237 -3.89 2.14 13.91
N GLU A 238 -4.34 2.36 12.67
CA GLU A 238 -5.04 3.58 12.30
C GLU A 238 -6.44 3.67 12.94
N ALA A 239 -7.14 2.53 13.09
CA ALA A 239 -8.36 2.46 13.89
C ALA A 239 -8.11 2.82 15.37
N LEU A 240 -7.00 2.32 15.95
CA LEU A 240 -6.59 2.68 17.32
C LEU A 240 -6.36 4.19 17.44
N TYR A 241 -5.74 4.85 16.45
CA TYR A 241 -5.55 6.30 16.48
C TYR A 241 -6.85 7.07 16.44
N LEU A 242 -7.79 6.69 15.57
CA LEU A 242 -9.12 7.32 15.53
C LEU A 242 -9.88 7.13 16.84
N TRP A 243 -9.70 5.99 17.50
CA TRP A 243 -10.26 5.74 18.82
C TRP A 243 -9.59 6.61 19.90
N LEU A 244 -8.25 6.67 19.95
CA LEU A 244 -7.53 7.49 20.93
C LEU A 244 -7.76 8.99 20.75
N GLN A 245 -7.99 9.44 19.51
CA GLN A 245 -8.39 10.82 19.21
C GLN A 245 -9.82 11.15 19.66
N SER A 246 -10.58 10.20 20.22
CA SER A 246 -11.95 10.40 20.72
C SER A 246 -12.09 11.54 21.74
N SER A 247 -10.99 12.03 22.29
CA SER A 247 -10.97 12.96 23.43
C SER A 247 -10.68 14.43 23.05
N SER A 248 -10.41 14.76 21.78
CA SER A 248 -10.06 16.13 21.33
C SER A 248 -11.04 16.73 20.29
N GLU A 249 -10.92 18.04 20.05
CA GLU A 249 -11.78 18.91 19.22
C GLU A 249 -12.08 18.36 17.80
N ARG A 250 -13.14 18.90 17.17
CA ARG A 250 -13.79 18.46 15.91
C ARG A 250 -12.89 17.58 15.02
N PRO A 251 -13.10 16.25 15.00
CA PRO A 251 -12.22 15.36 14.28
C PRO A 251 -12.41 15.50 12.76
N SER A 252 -11.31 15.58 12.01
CA SER A 252 -11.33 15.51 10.55
C SER A 252 -11.77 14.11 10.08
N THR A 253 -12.63 14.03 9.06
CA THR A 253 -13.03 12.73 8.48
C THR A 253 -11.95 12.08 7.64
N ASP A 254 -10.89 12.79 7.30
CA ASP A 254 -9.80 12.33 6.43
C ASP A 254 -9.17 11.02 6.91
N GLY A 255 -8.92 10.90 8.22
CA GLY A 255 -8.38 9.65 8.80
C GLY A 255 -9.33 8.47 8.68
N ALA A 256 -10.65 8.71 8.81
CA ALA A 256 -11.66 7.68 8.58
C ALA A 256 -11.76 7.29 7.11
N SER A 257 -11.71 8.25 6.19
CA SER A 257 -11.69 7.99 4.74
C SER A 257 -10.47 7.15 4.34
N LEU A 258 -9.29 7.49 4.87
CA LEU A 258 -8.06 6.76 4.64
C LEU A 258 -8.13 5.34 5.21
N LEU A 259 -8.67 5.17 6.42
CA LEU A 259 -8.87 3.85 7.03
C LEU A 259 -9.74 2.94 6.15
N ILE A 260 -10.84 3.46 5.59
CA ILE A 260 -11.71 2.70 4.67
C ILE A 260 -10.97 2.36 3.38
N ALA A 261 -10.20 3.28 2.81
CA ALA A 261 -9.42 3.02 1.61
C ALA A 261 -8.35 1.93 1.84
N LEU A 262 -7.68 1.94 2.99
CA LEU A 262 -6.70 0.91 3.36
C LEU A 262 -7.37 -0.45 3.61
N ALA A 263 -8.53 -0.46 4.25
CA ALA A 263 -9.30 -1.70 4.44
C ALA A 263 -9.76 -2.26 3.08
N ALA A 264 -10.24 -1.41 2.17
CA ALA A 264 -10.60 -1.79 0.81
C ALA A 264 -9.39 -2.32 0.04
N LEU A 265 -8.22 -1.69 0.17
CA LEU A 265 -6.99 -2.20 -0.41
C LEU A 265 -6.62 -3.59 0.08
N SER A 266 -6.81 -3.89 1.38
CA SER A 266 -6.60 -5.25 1.89
C SER A 266 -7.46 -6.26 1.13
N PHE A 267 -8.73 -5.94 0.91
CA PHE A 267 -9.64 -6.78 0.13
C PHE A 267 -9.20 -6.91 -1.34
N MET A 268 -8.74 -5.82 -1.95
CA MET A 268 -8.22 -5.83 -3.33
C MET A 268 -6.92 -6.62 -3.48
N ILE A 269 -6.09 -6.68 -2.45
CA ILE A 269 -4.89 -7.54 -2.41
C ILE A 269 -5.30 -9.00 -2.23
N LYS A 270 -6.22 -9.27 -1.30
CA LYS A 270 -6.70 -10.62 -0.98
C LYS A 270 -8.18 -10.59 -0.59
N PRO A 271 -9.09 -11.11 -1.45
CA PRO A 271 -10.54 -11.05 -1.22
C PRO A 271 -11.02 -11.68 0.10
N LEU A 272 -10.27 -12.65 0.64
CA LEU A 272 -10.56 -13.27 1.95
C LEU A 272 -10.53 -12.27 3.12
N THR A 273 -9.99 -11.06 2.92
CA THR A 273 -9.94 -10.02 3.95
C THR A 273 -11.15 -9.09 3.97
N GLN A 274 -12.28 -9.51 3.39
CA GLN A 274 -13.58 -8.85 3.51
C GLN A 274 -13.96 -8.51 4.96
N ILE A 275 -13.56 -9.33 5.93
CA ILE A 275 -13.80 -9.09 7.36
C ILE A 275 -13.15 -7.77 7.81
N THR A 276 -11.97 -7.43 7.28
CA THR A 276 -11.27 -6.16 7.55
C THR A 276 -12.09 -4.98 7.09
N VAL A 277 -12.66 -5.06 5.88
CA VAL A 277 -13.50 -4.00 5.30
C VAL A 277 -14.75 -3.80 6.14
N ILE A 278 -15.42 -4.90 6.48
CA ILE A 278 -16.64 -4.87 7.29
C ILE A 278 -16.33 -4.29 8.68
N ALA A 279 -15.29 -4.78 9.35
CA ALA A 279 -14.90 -4.31 10.67
C ALA A 279 -14.51 -2.81 10.67
N ALA A 280 -13.69 -2.37 9.70
CA ALA A 280 -13.32 -0.97 9.56
C ALA A 280 -14.53 -0.08 9.26
N SER A 281 -15.45 -0.54 8.41
CA SER A 281 -16.68 0.18 8.08
C SER A 281 -17.60 0.32 9.30
N LEU A 282 -17.83 -0.77 10.04
CA LEU A 282 -18.62 -0.76 11.27
C LEU A 282 -17.98 0.14 12.33
N PHE A 283 -16.65 0.08 12.49
CA PHE A 283 -15.91 0.94 13.40
C PHE A 283 -16.06 2.42 13.02
N VAL A 284 -15.88 2.78 11.74
CA VAL A 284 -16.05 4.16 11.27
C VAL A 284 -17.48 4.65 11.46
N LEU A 285 -18.49 3.83 11.15
CA LEU A 285 -19.89 4.18 11.39
C LEU A 285 -20.18 4.41 12.88
N TRP A 286 -19.70 3.51 13.74
CA TRP A 286 -19.80 3.67 15.19
C TRP A 286 -19.10 4.94 15.68
N TRP A 287 -17.90 5.22 15.17
CA TRP A 287 -17.12 6.40 15.50
C TRP A 287 -17.84 7.69 15.06
N LEU A 288 -18.29 7.78 13.81
CA LEU A 288 -19.07 8.91 13.28
C LEU A 288 -20.37 9.13 14.06
N LYS A 289 -21.06 8.06 14.45
CA LYS A 289 -22.26 8.11 15.29
C LYS A 289 -21.96 8.71 16.66
N THR A 290 -20.91 8.22 17.32
CA THR A 290 -20.47 8.69 18.64
C THR A 290 -20.09 10.17 18.62
N ARG A 291 -19.59 10.64 17.47
CA ARG A 291 -19.24 12.05 17.22
C ARG A 291 -20.39 12.94 16.75
N ARG A 292 -21.61 12.40 16.59
CA ARG A 292 -22.78 13.11 16.01
C ARG A 292 -22.51 13.68 14.61
N MET A 293 -21.55 13.10 13.89
CA MET A 293 -21.22 13.47 12.50
C MET A 293 -22.02 12.63 11.50
N LEU A 294 -22.60 11.52 11.95
CA LEU A 294 -23.44 10.66 11.12
C LEU A 294 -24.87 11.19 11.05
N ALA A 295 -25.23 11.82 9.93
CA ALA A 295 -26.62 12.08 9.61
C ALA A 295 -27.26 10.79 9.06
N TRP A 296 -27.93 10.00 9.91
CA TRP A 296 -28.60 8.75 9.51
C TRP A 296 -29.53 8.91 8.30
N ARG A 297 -30.14 10.09 8.14
CA ARG A 297 -30.95 10.45 6.97
C ARG A 297 -30.16 10.45 5.66
N ALA A 298 -28.87 10.77 5.68
CA ALA A 298 -28.00 10.73 4.50
C ALA A 298 -27.56 9.30 4.16
N VAL A 299 -27.27 8.47 5.17
CA VAL A 299 -26.93 7.06 4.98
C VAL A 299 -28.08 6.31 4.32
N ILE A 300 -29.31 6.45 4.85
CA ILE A 300 -30.50 5.80 4.28
C ILE A 300 -30.75 6.28 2.84
N ARG A 301 -30.52 7.56 2.52
CA ARG A 301 -30.64 8.07 1.14
C ARG A 301 -29.66 7.43 0.17
N VAL A 302 -28.42 7.14 0.59
CA VAL A 302 -27.41 6.48 -0.27
C VAL A 302 -27.82 5.03 -0.58
N TRP A 303 -28.40 4.32 0.38
CA TRP A 303 -28.92 2.96 0.17
C TRP A 303 -30.25 2.91 -0.62
N TRP A 304 -30.93 4.05 -0.77
CA TRP A 304 -32.17 4.21 -1.54
C TRP A 304 -31.96 4.85 -2.91
N LEU A 305 -30.72 5.16 -3.30
CA LEU A 305 -30.43 5.49 -4.68
C LEU A 305 -30.62 4.20 -5.50
N PRO A 306 -31.43 4.22 -6.57
CA PRO A 306 -31.65 3.04 -7.39
C PRO A 306 -30.29 2.59 -7.94
N ALA A 307 -29.99 1.30 -7.72
CA ALA A 307 -28.83 0.61 -8.28
C ALA A 307 -28.83 0.68 -9.81
#